data_AF-A0A9N9IXH4-F1
#
_entry.id   AF-A0A9N9IXH4-F1
#
_cell.length_a   1.000
_cell.length_b   1.000
_cell.length_c   1.000
_cell.angle_alpha   90.00
_cell.angle_beta   90.00
_cell.angle_gamma   90.00
#
_symmetry.space_group_name_H-M   'P 1'
#
loop_
_entity.id
_entity.type
_entity.pdbx_description
1 polymer ?
#
loop_
_entity_poly.entity_id
_entity_poly.type
_entity_poly.pdbx_seq_one_letter_code
_entity_poly.pdbx_strand_id
1 'polypeptide(L)'
;MIHLPFVDDIRPLPPHAEITSAPDEMIDLLKPIVDKLHMKDGFDPSKFNNPEFIRFYDVLQSMAFDKEIPLGVEDSTVPKFATINKRVGKIIEAFNHEADQRSVELLANQMTIQSKKSTSRGTRGAT
;
A
#
# COMPACT_ATOMS: atom_id res chain seq x y z
N MET A 1 13.68 -26.14 3.58
CA MET A 1 12.37 -26.78 3.41
C MET A 1 11.33 -25.70 3.22
N ILE A 2 10.51 -25.78 2.18
CA ILE A 2 9.43 -24.81 1.92
C ILE A 2 8.12 -25.55 2.13
N HIS A 3 7.29 -25.07 3.06
CA HIS A 3 5.99 -25.68 3.35
C HIS A 3 4.97 -25.15 2.33
N LEU A 4 4.22 -26.06 1.71
CA LEU A 4 3.12 -25.70 0.82
C LEU A 4 1.84 -25.55 1.64
N PRO A 5 1.02 -24.51 1.38
CA PRO A 5 -0.23 -24.32 2.10
C PRO A 5 -1.23 -25.44 1.76
N PHE A 6 -2.05 -25.82 2.74
CA PHE A 6 -3.22 -26.66 2.52
C PHE A 6 -4.38 -25.82 1.97
N VAL A 7 -5.46 -26.50 1.54
CA VAL A 7 -6.67 -25.83 1.06
C VAL A 7 -7.24 -24.88 2.12
N ASP A 8 -7.15 -25.24 3.40
CA ASP A 8 -7.67 -24.43 4.51
C ASP A 8 -6.88 -23.15 4.78
N ASP A 9 -5.63 -23.05 4.29
CA ASP A 9 -4.79 -21.85 4.41
C ASP A 9 -5.10 -20.82 3.32
N ILE A 10 -5.67 -21.24 2.18
CA ILE A 10 -6.00 -20.37 1.06
C ILE A 10 -7.27 -19.58 1.39
N ARG A 11 -7.16 -18.25 1.39
CA ARG A 11 -8.28 -17.33 1.62
C ARG A 11 -8.83 -16.80 0.27
N PRO A 12 -10.11 -17.01 -0.08
CA PRO A 12 -10.67 -16.48 -1.32
C PRO A 12 -10.81 -14.95 -1.24
N LEU A 13 -10.67 -14.29 -2.39
CA LEU A 13 -10.96 -12.86 -2.55
C LEU A 13 -12.44 -12.59 -2.22
N PRO A 14 -12.78 -11.40 -1.67
CA PRO A 14 -14.16 -11.00 -1.51
C PRO A 14 -14.94 -11.10 -2.83
N PRO A 15 -16.24 -11.49 -2.82
CA PRO A 15 -17.02 -11.73 -4.04
C PRO A 15 -17.16 -10.51 -4.98
N HIS A 16 -16.90 -9.31 -4.47
CA HIS A 16 -17.03 -8.05 -5.20
C HIS A 16 -15.67 -7.43 -5.58
N ALA A 17 -14.57 -8.18 -5.40
CA ALA A 17 -13.26 -7.73 -5.84
C ALA A 17 -13.15 -7.88 -7.37
N GLU A 18 -13.57 -6.85 -8.10
CA GLU A 18 -13.25 -6.73 -9.53
C GLU A 18 -11.80 -6.27 -9.66
N ILE A 19 -10.97 -7.09 -10.32
CA ILE A 19 -9.57 -6.75 -10.60
C ILE A 19 -9.53 -6.01 -11.94
N THR A 20 -9.28 -4.71 -11.89
CA THR A 20 -9.11 -3.88 -13.08
C THR A 20 -7.66 -3.45 -13.19
N SER A 21 -7.04 -3.69 -14.34
CA SER A 21 -5.68 -3.22 -14.61
C SER A 21 -5.64 -1.70 -14.67
N ALA A 22 -4.56 -1.12 -14.16
CA ALA A 22 -4.32 0.31 -14.29
C ALA A 22 -4.06 0.70 -15.77
N PRO A 23 -4.46 1.90 -16.20
CA PRO A 23 -4.09 2.43 -17.51
C PRO A 23 -2.57 2.56 -17.67
N ASP A 24 -2.07 2.39 -18.89
CA ASP A 24 -0.64 2.46 -19.19
C ASP A 24 -0.02 3.81 -18.78
N GLU A 25 -0.74 4.90 -18.94
CA GLU A 25 -0.29 6.25 -18.54
C GLU A 25 -0.05 6.36 -17.03
N MET A 26 -0.88 5.72 -16.19
CA MET A 26 -0.68 5.66 -14.74
C MET A 26 0.56 4.84 -14.39
N ILE A 27 0.76 3.74 -15.12
CA ILE A 27 1.93 2.87 -14.93
C ILE A 27 3.20 3.64 -15.27
N ASP A 28 3.20 4.42 -16.35
CA ASP A 28 4.34 5.23 -16.78
C ASP A 28 4.67 6.36 -15.79
N LEU A 29 3.66 6.98 -15.18
CA LEU A 29 3.86 7.96 -14.10
C LEU A 29 4.44 7.32 -12.82
N LEU A 30 4.10 6.06 -12.54
CA LEU A 30 4.53 5.35 -11.33
C LEU A 30 5.97 4.81 -11.42
N LYS A 31 6.41 4.36 -12.60
CA LYS A 31 7.78 3.86 -12.85
C LYS A 31 8.88 4.72 -12.22
N PRO A 32 8.97 6.05 -12.47
CA PRO A 32 10.02 6.88 -11.91
C PRO A 32 9.95 7.04 -10.38
N ILE A 33 8.78 6.84 -9.77
CA ILE A 33 8.64 6.85 -8.30
C ILE A 33 9.33 5.60 -7.73
N VAL A 34 9.06 4.43 -8.30
CA VAL A 34 9.67 3.16 -7.89
C VAL A 34 11.18 3.21 -8.10
N ASP A 35 11.65 3.66 -9.25
CA ASP A 35 13.09 3.75 -9.57
C ASP A 35 13.87 4.66 -8.60
N LYS A 36 13.26 5.76 -8.17
CA LYS A 36 13.90 6.71 -7.23
C LYS A 36 13.83 6.26 -5.77
N LEU A 37 12.85 5.44 -5.42
CA LEU A 37 12.70 4.86 -4.07
C LEU A 37 13.41 3.52 -3.92
N HIS A 38 13.84 2.91 -5.01
CA HIS A 38 14.67 1.71 -5.01
C HIS A 38 15.90 1.88 -4.11
N MET A 39 16.11 0.90 -3.24
CA MET A 39 17.29 0.82 -2.37
C MET A 39 18.48 0.31 -3.19
N LYS A 40 19.49 1.15 -3.42
CA LYS A 40 20.66 0.80 -4.24
C LYS A 40 21.38 -0.47 -3.76
N ASP A 41 21.45 -0.66 -2.45
CA ASP A 41 22.12 -1.81 -1.82
C ASP A 41 21.17 -3.01 -1.62
N GLY A 42 19.93 -2.94 -2.13
CA GLY A 42 18.90 -3.94 -1.93
C GLY A 42 18.25 -3.94 -0.54
N PHE A 43 17.31 -4.85 -0.34
CA PHE A 43 16.67 -5.10 0.96
C PHE A 43 17.56 -6.04 1.78
N ASP A 44 17.95 -5.59 2.97
CA ASP A 44 18.72 -6.35 3.93
C ASP A 44 17.89 -6.52 5.21
N PRO A 45 17.44 -7.76 5.54
CA PRO A 45 16.65 -8.02 6.72
C PRO A 45 17.33 -7.63 8.03
N SER A 46 18.66 -7.64 8.08
CA SER A 46 19.41 -7.33 9.30
C SER A 46 19.34 -5.86 9.72
N LYS A 47 18.92 -4.97 8.81
CA LYS A 47 18.77 -3.53 9.07
C LYS A 47 17.48 -3.18 9.79
N PHE A 48 16.50 -4.10 9.84
CA PHE A 48 15.16 -3.84 10.38
C PHE A 48 14.92 -4.74 11.60
N ASN A 49 15.31 -4.24 12.76
CA ASN A 49 15.07 -4.93 14.02
C ASN A 49 13.68 -4.62 14.57
N ASN A 50 13.13 -5.53 15.39
CA ASN A 50 11.87 -5.29 16.07
C ASN A 50 12.04 -4.19 17.15
N PRO A 51 11.39 -3.01 17.01
CA PRO A 51 11.54 -1.91 17.96
C PRO A 51 11.03 -2.24 19.36
N GLU A 52 9.97 -3.06 19.48
CA GLU A 52 9.43 -3.49 20.77
C GLU A 52 10.42 -4.38 21.52
N PHE A 53 11.12 -5.24 20.78
CA PHE A 53 12.15 -6.10 21.37
C PHE A 53 13.32 -5.25 21.87
N ILE A 54 13.82 -4.31 21.06
CA ILE A 54 14.90 -3.41 21.48
C ILE A 54 14.50 -2.64 22.75
N ARG A 55 13.30 -2.03 22.74
CA ARG A 55 12.77 -1.29 23.89
C ARG A 55 12.67 -2.14 25.14
N PHE A 56 12.21 -3.39 25.03
CA PHE A 56 12.11 -4.30 26.16
C PHE A 56 13.47 -4.50 26.85
N TYR A 57 14.54 -4.76 26.08
CA TYR A 57 15.88 -4.97 26.66
C TYR A 57 16.50 -3.68 27.19
N ASP A 58 16.27 -2.55 26.52
CA ASP A 58 16.77 -1.25 27.01
C ASP A 58 16.18 -0.92 28.39
N VAL A 59 14.87 -1.12 28.56
CA VAL A 59 14.20 -0.92 29.85
C VAL A 59 14.74 -1.88 30.91
N LEU A 60 14.85 -3.18 30.57
CA LEU A 60 15.37 -4.20 31.48
C LEU A 60 16.80 -3.88 31.92
N GLN A 61 17.64 -3.46 30.99
CA GLN A 61 19.02 -3.09 31.25
C GLN A 61 19.12 -1.84 32.12
N SER A 62 18.32 -0.80 31.83
CA SER A 62 18.27 0.40 32.67
C SER A 62 17.86 0.08 34.10
N MET A 63 16.86 -0.78 34.29
CA MET A 63 16.44 -1.24 35.62
C MET A 63 17.54 -2.03 36.33
N ALA A 64 18.29 -2.87 35.61
CA ALA A 64 19.37 -3.66 36.19
C ALA A 64 20.59 -2.83 36.63
N PHE A 65 20.82 -1.67 36.00
CA PHE A 65 21.93 -0.77 36.28
C PHE A 65 21.53 0.50 37.04
N ASP A 66 20.31 0.58 37.58
CA ASP A 66 19.75 1.78 38.23
C ASP A 66 19.92 3.07 37.40
N LYS A 67 19.79 2.95 36.07
CA LYS A 67 19.85 4.07 35.12
C LYS A 67 18.45 4.60 34.84
N GLU A 68 18.38 5.85 34.38
CA GLU A 68 17.15 6.42 33.85
C GLU A 68 16.65 5.59 32.65
N ILE A 69 15.33 5.41 32.58
CA ILE A 69 14.69 4.66 31.51
C ILE A 69 14.62 5.58 30.28
N PRO A 70 15.20 5.18 29.13
CA PRO A 70 15.10 5.99 27.92
C PRO A 70 13.63 6.10 27.46
N LEU A 71 13.22 7.31 27.09
CA LEU A 71 11.84 7.63 26.70
C LEU A 71 11.44 7.08 25.32
N GLY A 72 12.40 6.67 24.49
CA GLY A 72 12.12 6.17 23.15
C GLY A 72 13.27 5.39 22.54
N VAL A 73 12.94 4.55 21.56
CA VAL A 73 13.88 3.78 20.75
C VAL A 73 13.77 4.26 19.31
N GLU A 74 14.90 4.31 18.60
CA GLU A 74 14.91 4.62 17.17
C GLU A 74 14.27 3.46 16.38
N ASP A 75 13.13 3.73 15.76
CA ASP A 75 12.43 2.74 14.94
C ASP A 75 12.93 2.75 13.50
N SER A 76 13.76 1.77 13.17
CA SER A 76 14.27 1.53 11.82
C SER A 76 13.19 1.12 10.81
N THR A 77 12.02 0.65 11.26
CA THR A 77 10.91 0.22 10.41
C THR A 77 10.06 1.38 9.89
N VAL A 78 10.18 2.56 10.51
CA VAL A 78 9.46 3.77 10.07
C VAL A 78 10.09 4.33 8.79
N PRO A 79 9.29 4.58 7.73
CA PRO A 79 9.79 5.18 6.51
C PRO A 79 10.39 6.57 6.73
N LYS A 80 11.49 6.87 6.02
CA LYS A 80 12.17 8.17 6.08
C LYS A 80 11.42 9.23 5.26
N PHE A 81 10.28 9.70 5.75
CA PHE A 81 9.36 10.61 5.04
C PHE A 81 10.04 11.86 4.46
N ALA A 82 10.93 12.51 5.21
CA ALA A 82 11.66 13.69 4.72
C ALA A 82 12.54 13.38 3.50
N THR A 83 13.19 12.21 3.48
CA THR A 83 14.02 11.78 2.35
C THR A 83 13.17 11.36 1.16
N ILE A 84 12.07 10.66 1.41
CA ILE A 84 11.10 10.25 0.39
C ILE A 84 10.54 11.51 -0.30
N ASN A 85 10.04 12.47 0.47
CA ASN A 85 9.48 13.71 -0.06
C ASN A 85 10.51 14.49 -0.90
N LYS A 86 11.75 14.60 -0.41
CA LYS A 86 12.84 15.25 -1.15
C LYS A 86 13.14 14.58 -2.50
N ARG A 87 13.03 13.24 -2.60
CA ARG A 87 13.37 12.48 -3.82
C ARG A 87 12.24 12.44 -4.85
N VAL A 88 11.02 12.24 -4.40
CA VAL A 88 9.87 11.91 -5.27
C VAL A 88 8.61 12.75 -5.01
N GLY A 89 8.63 13.69 -4.05
CA GLY A 89 7.43 14.45 -3.66
C GLY A 89 6.67 15.06 -4.84
N LYS A 90 7.38 15.78 -5.73
CA LYS A 90 6.79 16.38 -6.93
C LYS A 90 6.17 15.36 -7.90
N ILE A 91 6.74 14.15 -8.00
CA ILE A 91 6.22 13.10 -8.89
C ILE A 91 4.97 12.47 -8.27
N ILE A 92 4.97 12.28 -6.95
CA ILE A 92 3.80 11.82 -6.20
C ILE A 92 2.64 12.83 -6.35
N GLU A 93 2.92 14.13 -6.25
CA GLU A 93 1.91 15.18 -6.46
C GLU A 93 1.28 15.09 -7.87
N ALA A 94 2.11 14.94 -8.91
CA ALA A 94 1.61 14.78 -10.28
C ALA A 94 0.80 13.49 -10.46
N PHE A 95 1.25 12.37 -9.89
CA PHE A 95 0.53 11.10 -9.90
C PHE A 95 -0.83 11.21 -9.19
N ASN A 96 -0.87 11.85 -8.02
CA ASN A 96 -2.12 12.05 -7.28
C ASN A 96 -3.12 12.90 -8.06
N HIS A 97 -2.67 13.97 -8.69
CA HIS A 97 -3.53 14.82 -9.52
C HIS A 97 -4.17 14.04 -10.67
N GLU A 98 -3.37 13.22 -11.38
CA GLU A 98 -3.87 12.36 -12.46
C GLU A 98 -4.82 11.26 -11.95
N ALA A 99 -4.49 10.66 -10.80
CA ALA A 99 -5.33 9.65 -10.16
C ALA A 99 -6.70 10.21 -9.76
N ASP A 100 -6.71 11.40 -9.19
CA ASP A 100 -7.93 12.07 -8.75
C ASP A 100 -8.85 12.38 -9.94
N GLN A 101 -8.30 12.91 -11.04
CA GLN A 101 -9.06 13.16 -12.27
C GLN A 101 -9.71 11.88 -12.82
N ARG A 102 -8.94 10.80 -12.92
CA ARG A 102 -9.44 9.51 -13.41
C ARG A 102 -10.47 8.87 -12.48
N SER A 103 -10.34 9.07 -11.17
CA SER A 103 -11.31 8.55 -10.21
C SER A 103 -12.71 9.14 -10.45
N VAL A 104 -12.79 10.43 -10.79
CA VAL A 104 -14.04 11.11 -11.12
C VAL A 104 -14.66 10.53 -12.40
N GLU A 105 -13.84 10.30 -13.43
CA GLU A 105 -14.29 9.69 -14.69
C GLU A 105 -14.82 8.27 -14.48
N LEU A 106 -14.14 7.45 -13.69
CA LEU A 106 -14.57 6.09 -13.36
C LEU A 106 -15.91 6.08 -12.62
N LEU A 107 -16.09 6.97 -11.64
CA LEU A 107 -17.36 7.11 -10.90
C LEU A 107 -18.49 7.56 -11.84
N ALA A 108 -18.25 8.51 -12.73
CA ALA A 108 -19.23 8.96 -13.72
C ALA A 108 -19.63 7.85 -14.71
N ASN A 109 -18.66 7.04 -15.15
CA ASN A 109 -18.89 5.90 -16.02
C ASN A 109 -19.72 4.80 -15.31
N GLN A 110 -19.45 4.53 -14.02
CA GLN A 110 -20.23 3.58 -13.23
C GLN A 110 -21.69 4.01 -13.07
N MET A 111 -21.96 5.30 -12.81
CA MET A 111 -23.35 5.82 -12.72
C MET A 111 -24.11 5.67 -14.05
N THR A 112 -23.42 5.87 -15.17
CA THR A 112 -24.01 5.73 -16.51
C THR A 112 -24.33 4.26 -16.84
N ILE A 113 -23.45 3.33 -16.44
CA ILE A 113 -23.65 1.88 -16.64
C ILE A 113 -24.84 1.37 -15.80
N GLN A 114 -25.01 1.84 -14.56
CA GLN A 114 -26.15 1.45 -13.72
C GLN A 114 -27.49 1.94 -14.28
N SER A 115 -27.55 3.17 -14.83
CA SER A 115 -28.73 3.74 -15.48
C SER A 115 -29.14 3.00 -16.78
N LYS A 116 -28.17 2.48 -17.55
CA LYS A 116 -28.46 1.64 -18.72
C LYS A 116 -28.92 0.23 -18.35
N LYS A 117 -28.42 -0.34 -17.24
CA LYS A 117 -28.77 -1.68 -16.76
C LYS A 117 -30.17 -1.76 -16.15
N SER A 118 -30.71 -0.66 -15.62
CA SER A 118 -32.12 -0.57 -15.19
C SER A 118 -33.09 -0.47 -16.38
N THR A 119 -32.70 0.22 -17.45
CA THR A 119 -33.55 0.42 -18.64
C THR A 119 -33.72 -0.85 -19.50
N SER A 120 -32.75 -1.78 -19.48
CA SER A 120 -32.82 -3.02 -20.31
C SER A 120 -33.59 -4.19 -19.68
N ARG A 121 -34.01 -4.10 -18.40
CA ARG A 121 -34.80 -5.16 -17.72
C ARG A 121 -36.30 -5.13 -18.03
N GLY A 122 -36.79 -4.16 -18.82
CA GLY A 122 -38.23 -3.90 -19.01
C GLY A 122 -38.94 -4.53 -20.21
N THR A 123 -38.28 -5.31 -21.09
CA THR A 123 -38.89 -5.69 -22.40
C THR A 123 -38.82 -7.18 -22.78
N ARG A 124 -38.79 -8.12 -21.81
CA ARG A 124 -38.94 -9.56 -22.12
C ARG A 124 -40.03 -10.19 -21.26
N GLY A 125 -41.27 -10.13 -21.72
CA GLY A 125 -42.39 -10.83 -21.09
C GLY A 125 -43.77 -10.33 -21.51
N ALA A 126 -44.11 -10.40 -22.81
CA ALA A 126 -45.49 -10.37 -23.28
C ALA A 126 -45.56 -11.01 -24.68
N THR A 127 -45.82 -12.32 -24.70
CA THR A 127 -46.61 -13.11 -25.69
C THR A 127 -46.50 -14.56 -25.29
#